data_AF-A0AAU9RWE1-F1
#
_entry.id   AF-A0AAU9RWE1-F1
#
_cell.length_a   1.000
_cell.length_b   1.000
_cell.length_c   1.000
_cell.angle_alpha   90.00
_cell.angle_beta   90.00
_cell.angle_gamma   90.00
#
_symmetry.space_group_name_H-M   'P 1'
#
loop_
_entity.id
_entity.type
_entity.pdbx_description
1 polymer ?
#
loop_
_entity_poly.entity_id
_entity_poly.type
_entity_poly.pdbx_seq_one_letter_code
_entity_poly.pdbx_strand_id
1 'polypeptide(L)' 'MAKEMSGSHNTHFCFPQTLDAIKKLCPKRALLIGMTHEFDHHKDNEFLKEWSEREGIPVQLAHDGLRIPVSL' A
#
# COMPACT_ATOMS: atom_id res chain seq x y z
N MET A 1 9.09 12.44 -3.87
CA MET A 1 9.76 11.63 -4.92
C MET A 1 9.07 10.28 -4.96
N ALA A 2 8.55 9.86 -6.11
CA ALA A 2 7.98 8.53 -6.25
C ALA A 2 9.12 7.51 -6.10
N LYS A 3 8.94 6.55 -5.20
CA LYS A 3 9.90 5.47 -4.97
C LYS A 3 9.84 4.52 -6.16
N GLU A 4 10.63 4.81 -7.20
CA GLU A 4 10.85 3.88 -8.29
C GLU A 4 11.71 2.72 -7.77
N MET A 5 11.06 1.69 -7.20
CA MET A 5 11.66 0.37 -7.08
C MET A 5 11.64 -0.27 -8.46
N SER A 6 12.70 -0.02 -9.22
CA SER A 6 12.93 -0.60 -10.54
C SER A 6 13.08 -2.12 -10.43
N GLY A 7 12.12 -2.85 -10.98
CA GLY A 7 12.23 -4.29 -11.21
C GLY A 7 10.96 -5.04 -10.86
N SER A 8 10.32 -5.67 -11.84
CA SER A 8 9.31 -6.70 -11.57
C SER A 8 9.96 -7.89 -10.89
N HIS A 9 9.43 -8.34 -9.75
CA HIS A 9 9.83 -9.60 -9.14
C HIS A 9 8.88 -10.72 -9.59
N ASN A 10 9.40 -11.89 -9.97
CA ASN A 10 8.57 -12.98 -10.52
C ASN A 10 7.58 -13.58 -9.51
N THR A 11 7.76 -13.29 -8.22
CA THR A 11 6.95 -13.87 -7.12
C THR A 11 6.32 -12.84 -6.19
N HIS A 12 6.65 -11.55 -6.32
CA HIS A 12 6.15 -10.49 -5.43
C HIS A 12 5.68 -9.30 -6.24
N PHE A 13 4.60 -8.66 -5.79
CA PHE A 13 4.18 -7.38 -6.34
C PHE A 13 5.10 -6.29 -5.83
N CYS A 14 5.68 -5.54 -6.76
CA CYS A 14 6.36 -4.30 -6.44
C CYS A 14 5.35 -3.20 -6.14
N PHE A 15 5.81 -2.14 -5.49
CA PHE A 15 4.92 -1.09 -4.99
C PHE A 15 3.99 -0.49 -6.07
N PRO A 16 4.46 -0.14 -7.29
CA PRO A 16 3.56 0.32 -8.36
C PRO A 16 2.53 -0.74 -8.79
N GLN A 17 2.94 -2.01 -8.90
CA GLN A 17 2.04 -3.11 -9.27
C GLN A 17 0.93 -3.30 -8.23
N THR A 18 1.28 -3.16 -6.94
CA THR A 18 0.31 -3.19 -5.83
C THR A 18 -0.71 -2.06 -5.95
N LEU A 19 -0.27 -0.83 -6.21
CA LEU A 19 -1.18 0.31 -6.38
C LEU A 19 -2.10 0.13 -7.60
N ASP A 20 -1.57 -0.36 -8.73
CA ASP A 20 -2.37 -0.67 -9.91
C ASP A 20 -3.40 -1.77 -9.64
N ALA A 21 -3.03 -2.80 -8.88
CA ALA A 21 -3.95 -3.87 -8.48
C ALA A 21 -5.07 -3.33 -7.59
N ILE A 22 -4.74 -2.46 -6.62
CA ILE A 22 -5.75 -1.82 -5.76
C ILE A 22 -6.73 -0.99 -6.58
N LYS A 23 -6.23 -0.18 -7.53
CA LYS A 23 -7.10 0.59 -8.43
C LYS A 23 -8.03 -0.29 -9.25
N LYS A 24 -7.54 -1.44 -9.75
CA LYS A 24 -8.36 -2.37 -10.54
C LYS A 24 -9.42 -3.09 -9.71
N LEU A 25 -9.11 -3.42 -8.46
CA LEU A 25 -9.99 -4.17 -7.56
C LEU A 25 -11.01 -3.27 -6.83
N CYS A 26 -10.73 -1.97 -6.71
CA CYS A 26 -11.58 -0.99 -6.01
C CYS A 26 -12.05 -1.44 -4.61
N PRO A 27 -11.16 -1.91 -3.72
CA PRO A 27 -11.57 -2.34 -2.38
C PRO A 27 -12.07 -1.17 -1.53
N LYS A 28 -12.86 -1.46 -0.49
CA LYS A 28 -13.30 -0.44 0.50
C LYS A 28 -12.13 0.18 1.28
N ARG A 29 -11.05 -0.58 1.48
CA ARG A 29 -9.78 -0.18 2.12
C ARG A 29 -8.72 -1.24 1.80
N ALA A 30 -7.47 -0.83 1.63
CA ALA A 30 -6.32 -1.74 1.53
C ALA A 30 -5.32 -1.50 2.67
N LEU A 31 -4.74 -2.59 3.18
CA LEU A 31 -3.67 -2.58 4.19
C LEU A 31 -2.49 -3.38 3.63
N LEU A 32 -1.35 -2.73 3.43
CA LEU A 32 -0.20 -3.33 2.76
C LEU A 32 0.74 -3.97 3.78
N ILE A 33 1.13 -5.22 3.53
CA ILE A 33 2.07 -6.00 4.34
C ILE A 33 3.21 -6.52 3.46
N GLY A 34 4.25 -7.09 4.09
CA GLY A 34 5.37 -7.67 3.37
C GLY A 34 6.29 -6.61 2.75
N MET A 35 6.32 -5.41 3.33
CA MET A 35 7.27 -4.37 2.95
C MET A 35 8.68 -4.77 3.42
N THR A 36 9.70 -4.45 2.62
CA THR A 36 11.10 -4.61 3.01
C THR A 36 11.53 -3.47 3.93
N HIS A 37 12.74 -3.57 4.49
CA HIS A 37 13.34 -2.51 5.32
C HIS A 37 13.55 -1.17 4.58
N GLU A 38 13.37 -1.15 3.26
CA GLU A 38 13.44 0.08 2.48
C GLU A 38 12.25 0.99 2.73
N PHE A 39 11.13 0.46 3.26
CA PHE A 39 9.94 1.23 3.59
C PHE A 39 10.02 1.85 4.98
N ASP A 40 9.71 3.14 5.03
CA ASP A 40 9.58 3.93 6.24
C ASP A 40 8.08 4.10 6.52
N HIS A 41 7.59 3.49 7.60
CA HIS A 41 6.17 3.48 7.93
C HIS A 41 5.53 4.86 8.02
N HIS A 42 6.27 5.88 8.44
CA HIS A 42 5.71 7.22 8.57
C HIS A 42 5.69 7.92 7.21
N LYS A 43 6.85 7.99 6.53
CA LYS A 43 6.99 8.71 5.26
C LYS A 43 6.18 8.08 4.14
N ASP A 44 6.19 6.75 4.05
CA ASP A 44 5.47 6.04 3.00
C ASP A 44 3.95 6.07 3.27
N ASN A 45 3.50 6.14 4.53
CA ASN A 45 2.08 6.36 4.84
C ASN A 45 1.60 7.77 4.51
N GLU A 46 2.43 8.81 4.67
CA GLU A 46 2.07 10.17 4.20
C GLU A 46 1.87 10.17 2.68
N PHE A 47 2.76 9.53 1.92
CA PHE A 47 2.56 9.34 0.48
C PHE A 47 1.26 8.56 0.17
N LEU A 48 1.01 7.45 0.88
CA LEU A 48 -0.20 6.65 0.67
C LEU A 48 -1.47 7.41 1.04
N LYS A 49 -1.42 8.33 2.00
CA LYS A 49 -2.54 9.21 2.34
C LYS A 49 -2.87 10.15 1.19
N GLU A 50 -1.89 10.86 0.64
CA GLU A 50 -2.08 11.71 -0.55
C GLU A 50 -2.61 10.90 -1.74
N TRP A 51 -2.05 9.69 -1.95
CA TRP A 51 -2.53 8.77 -2.98
C TRP A 51 -3.97 8.34 -2.73
N SER A 52 -4.34 8.03 -1.49
CA SER A 52 -5.68 7.59 -1.10
C SER A 52 -6.73 8.67 -1.36
N GLU A 53 -6.41 9.93 -1.05
CA GLU A 53 -7.28 11.08 -1.29
C GLU A 53 -7.56 11.26 -2.78
N ARG A 54 -6.54 11.10 -3.63
CA ARG A 54 -6.69 11.20 -5.08
C ARG A 54 -7.50 10.05 -5.69
N GLU A 55 -7.28 8.82 -5.23
CA GLU A 55 -7.90 7.63 -5.83
C GLU A 55 -9.23 7.25 -5.16
N GLY A 56 -9.57 7.86 -4.03
CA GLY A 56 -10.79 7.56 -3.26
C GLY A 56 -10.78 6.20 -2.55
N ILE A 57 -9.62 5.57 -2.43
CA ILE A 57 -9.44 4.26 -1.78
C ILE A 57 -8.49 4.44 -0.60
N PRO A 58 -8.94 4.25 0.67
CA PRO A 58 -8.05 4.31 1.81
C PRO A 58 -6.98 3.21 1.75
N VAL A 59 -5.71 3.59 1.70
CA VAL A 59 -4.55 2.69 1.69
C VAL A 59 -3.54 3.12 2.74
N GLN A 60 -2.97 2.17 3.47
CA GLN A 60 -1.86 2.38 4.40
C GLN A 60 -1.00 1.12 4.53
N LEU A 61 0.25 1.27 4.96
CA LEU A 61 1.08 0.18 5.45
C LEU A 61 0.52 -0.32 6.78
N ALA A 62 0.37 -1.63 6.92
CA ALA A 62 0.06 -2.26 8.19
C ALA A 62 1.31 -2.35 9.08
N HIS A 63 1.08 -2.56 10.37
CA HIS A 63 2.13 -2.76 11.35
C HIS A 63 1.80 -3.96 12.24
N ASP A 64 2.83 -4.52 12.87
CA ASP A 64 2.67 -5.63 13.79
C ASP A 64 1.74 -5.23 14.94
N GLY A 65 0.82 -6.15 15.28
CA GLY A 65 -0.20 -5.92 16.30
C GLY A 65 -1.38 -5.03 15.86
N LEU A 66 -1.44 -4.56 14.62
CA LEU A 66 -2.61 -3.82 14.10
C LEU A 66 -3.87 -4.69 14.20
N ARG A 67 -4.90 -4.18 14.89
CA ARG A 67 -6.21 -4.84 15.02
C ARG A 67 -7.26 -4.06 14.26
N ILE A 68 -7.93 -4.74 13.35
CA ILE A 68 -8.96 -4.14 12.50
C ILE A 68 -10.30 -4.82 12.79
N PRO A 69 -11.29 -4.09 13.32
CA PRO A 69 -12.63 -4.62 13.40
C PRO A 69 -13.19 -4.78 11.99
N VAL A 70 -13.74 -5.95 11.69
CA VAL A 70 -14.39 -6.25 10.41
C VAL A 70 -15.85 -6.55 10.69
N SER A 71 -16.73 -5.80 10.06
CA SER A 71 -18.13 -6.17 9.90
C SER A 71 -18.23 -6.97 8.61
N LEU A 72 -18.54 -8.26 8.74
CA LEU A 72 -18.77 -9.16 7.60
C LEU A 72 -20.19 -8.97 7.04
#